data_AF-A0A351Q544-F1
#
_entry.id   AF-A0A351Q544-F1
#
_cell.length_a   1.000
_cell.length_b   1.000
_cell.length_c   1.000
_cell.angle_alpha   90.00
_cell.angle_beta   90.00
_cell.angle_gamma   90.00
#
_symmetry.space_group_name_H-M   'P 1'
#
loop_
_entity.id
_entity.type
_entity.pdbx_description
1 polymer ?
#
loop_
_entity_poly.entity_id
_entity_poly.type
_entity_poly.pdbx_seq_one_letter_code
_entity_poly.pdbx_strand_id
1 'polypeptide(L)'
;MQYAKLAASSQHETFNNLMQRPNKDSIYYHEFANLQTNLRNKIMVLRKSKGLVQEDMASYELSVRQYQRMERDPSAISSLWQLFKIAKAHSIDIKELLDID
;
A
#
# COMPACT_ATOMS: atom_id res chain seq x y z
N MET A 1 8.85 -40.75 11.34
CA MET A 1 8.14 -39.46 11.56
C MET A 1 9.10 -38.27 11.47
N GLN A 2 9.75 -38.05 10.33
CA GLN A 2 10.72 -36.95 10.18
C GLN A 2 10.43 -36.05 8.96
N TYR A 3 9.67 -36.54 7.97
CA TYR A 3 9.25 -35.76 6.80
C TYR A 3 8.12 -34.75 7.07
N ALA A 4 7.21 -35.03 8.02
CA ALA A 4 6.11 -34.11 8.36
C ALA A 4 6.57 -32.84 9.11
N LYS A 5 7.71 -32.90 9.82
CA LYS A 5 8.26 -31.74 10.55
C LYS A 5 8.98 -30.74 9.64
N LEU A 6 9.56 -31.20 8.53
CA LEU A 6 10.21 -30.33 7.53
C LEU A 6 9.19 -29.58 6.66
N ALA A 7 8.05 -30.19 6.35
CA ALA A 7 6.96 -29.52 5.62
C ALA A 7 6.25 -28.45 6.47
N ALA A 8 6.09 -28.68 7.78
CA ALA A 8 5.46 -27.73 8.69
C ALA A 8 6.33 -26.50 9.00
N SER A 9 7.66 -26.64 8.97
CA SER A 9 8.60 -25.53 9.21
C SER A 9 8.79 -24.65 7.96
N SER A 10 8.76 -25.22 6.75
CA SER A 10 8.84 -24.41 5.52
C SER A 10 7.57 -23.60 5.24
N GLN A 11 6.39 -24.08 5.65
CA GLN A 11 5.12 -23.34 5.55
C GLN A 11 5.02 -22.19 6.58
N HIS A 12 5.69 -22.31 7.73
CA HIS A 12 5.72 -21.25 8.76
C HIS A 12 6.70 -20.11 8.41
N GLU A 13 7.84 -20.42 7.79
CA GLU A 13 8.78 -19.39 7.32
C GLU A 13 8.26 -18.61 6.10
N THR A 14 7.51 -19.27 5.21
CA THR A 14 6.91 -18.63 4.03
C THR A 14 5.78 -17.66 4.41
N PHE A 15 5.00 -17.95 5.45
CA PHE A 15 3.95 -17.03 5.93
C PHE A 15 4.51 -15.78 6.62
N ASN A 16 5.63 -15.90 7.34
CA ASN A 16 6.31 -14.76 7.97
C ASN A 16 7.02 -13.83 6.96
N ASN A 17 7.15 -14.25 5.70
CA ASN A 17 7.71 -13.46 4.60
C ASN A 17 6.69 -12.59 3.87
N LEU A 18 5.38 -12.74 4.11
CA LEU A 18 4.34 -12.17 3.25
C LEU A 18 4.10 -10.66 3.39
N MET A 19 4.72 -9.99 4.35
CA MET A 19 4.69 -8.53 4.48
C MET A 19 6.00 -8.05 5.13
N GLN A 20 7.15 -8.29 4.46
CA GLN A 20 8.40 -7.69 4.93
C GLN A 20 8.26 -6.15 4.89
N ARG A 21 8.31 -5.53 6.07
CA ARG A 21 8.53 -4.08 6.14
C ARG A 21 9.89 -3.79 5.50
N PRO A 22 10.04 -2.67 4.79
CA PRO A 22 11.32 -2.31 4.21
C PRO A 22 12.41 -2.31 5.30
N ASN A 23 13.51 -3.03 5.06
CA ASN A 23 14.65 -3.00 5.95
C ASN A 23 15.27 -1.60 5.94
N LYS A 24 15.36 -0.95 7.10
CA LYS A 24 15.92 0.40 7.24
C LYS A 24 17.39 0.49 6.85
N ASP A 25 18.10 -0.62 6.96
CA ASP A 25 19.52 -0.71 6.62
C ASP A 25 19.74 -0.98 5.11
N SER A 26 18.67 -1.13 4.34
CA SER A 26 18.74 -1.26 2.89
C SER A 26 19.17 0.07 2.26
N ILE A 27 20.07 0.01 1.28
CA ILE A 27 20.45 1.17 0.46
C ILE A 27 19.25 1.79 -0.28
N TYR A 28 18.20 1.00 -0.52
CA TYR A 28 16.97 1.44 -1.19
C TYR A 28 15.93 2.03 -0.23
N TYR A 29 16.16 1.99 1.09
CA TYR A 29 15.14 2.35 2.08
C TYR A 29 14.67 3.80 1.94
N HIS A 30 15.61 4.74 1.81
CA HIS A 30 15.29 6.17 1.72
C HIS A 30 14.54 6.50 0.44
N GLU A 31 14.98 5.95 -0.70
CA GLU A 31 14.30 6.11 -1.99
C GLU A 31 12.87 5.56 -1.93
N PHE A 32 12.69 4.36 -1.36
CA PHE A 32 11.37 3.76 -1.19
C PHE A 32 10.47 4.55 -0.24
N ALA A 33 11.00 5.07 0.87
CA ALA A 33 10.24 5.90 1.80
C ALA A 33 9.79 7.22 1.14
N ASN A 34 10.63 7.81 0.28
CA ASN A 34 10.26 8.99 -0.52
C ASN A 34 9.15 8.64 -1.52
N LEU A 35 9.28 7.53 -2.25
CA LEU A 35 8.24 7.02 -3.15
C LEU A 35 6.89 6.88 -2.42
N GLN A 36 6.87 6.26 -1.25
CA GLN A 36 5.64 6.11 -0.45
C GLN A 36 5.06 7.48 -0.05
N THR A 37 5.93 8.42 0.34
CA THR A 37 5.52 9.77 0.74
C THR A 37 4.91 10.55 -0.43
N ASN A 38 5.54 10.53 -1.60
CA ASN A 38 5.06 11.23 -2.79
C ASN A 38 3.74 10.62 -3.28
N LEU A 39 3.63 9.30 -3.26
CA LEU A 39 2.41 8.58 -3.58
C LEU A 39 1.26 8.96 -2.63
N ARG A 40 1.51 8.97 -1.32
CA ARG A 40 0.53 9.41 -0.31
C ARG A 40 0.07 10.84 -0.57
N ASN A 41 0.99 11.75 -0.89
CA ASN A 41 0.65 13.15 -1.17
C ASN A 41 -0.24 13.28 -2.41
N LYS A 42 0.07 12.54 -3.48
CA LYS A 42 -0.75 12.50 -4.69
C LYS A 42 -2.16 11.98 -4.44
N ILE A 43 -2.29 10.88 -3.67
CA ILE A 43 -3.59 10.32 -3.27
C ILE A 43 -4.43 11.37 -2.52
N MET A 44 -3.81 12.09 -1.58
CA MET A 44 -4.50 13.15 -0.85
C MET A 44 -4.95 14.30 -1.74
N VAL A 45 -4.11 14.72 -2.69
CA VAL A 45 -4.45 15.77 -3.65
C VAL A 45 -5.62 15.35 -4.52
N LEU A 46 -5.60 14.13 -5.06
CA LEU A 46 -6.68 13.56 -5.87
C LEU A 46 -8.02 13.49 -5.13
N ARG A 47 -7.99 13.17 -3.83
CA ARG A 47 -9.20 13.16 -3.01
C ARG A 47 -9.72 14.58 -2.78
N LYS A 48 -8.85 15.49 -2.35
CA LYS A 48 -9.22 16.87 -2.06
C LYS A 48 -9.69 17.62 -3.30
N SER A 49 -9.09 17.39 -4.47
CA SER A 49 -9.50 18.03 -5.72
C SER A 49 -10.91 17.61 -6.18
N LYS A 50 -11.36 16.40 -5.80
CA LYS A 50 -12.74 15.94 -6.01
C LYS A 50 -13.70 16.33 -4.89
N GLY A 51 -13.23 17.04 -3.85
CA GLY A 51 -14.05 17.42 -2.70
C GLY A 51 -14.50 16.25 -1.81
N LEU A 52 -13.81 15.11 -1.90
CA LEU A 52 -14.20 13.89 -1.19
C LEU A 52 -13.63 13.88 0.24
N VAL A 53 -14.40 13.40 1.20
CA VAL A 53 -13.92 13.05 2.54
C VAL A 53 -13.37 11.63 2.57
N GLN A 54 -12.78 11.21 3.69
CA GLN A 54 -12.19 9.86 3.78
C GLN A 54 -13.27 8.77 3.78
N GLU A 55 -14.45 9.08 4.30
CA GLU A 55 -15.61 8.21 4.37
C GLU A 55 -16.16 7.88 2.97
N ASP A 56 -16.08 8.82 2.03
CA ASP A 56 -16.48 8.61 0.64
C ASP A 56 -15.66 7.51 -0.04
N MET A 57 -14.48 7.19 0.50
CA MET A 57 -13.61 6.14 -0.05
C MET A 57 -14.18 4.73 0.15
N ALA A 58 -15.11 4.56 1.10
CA ALA A 58 -15.82 3.31 1.31
C ALA A 58 -16.56 2.83 0.05
N SER A 59 -17.08 3.79 -0.72
CA SER A 59 -17.80 3.54 -1.97
C SER A 59 -16.92 2.94 -3.07
N TYR A 60 -15.59 2.93 -2.89
CA TYR A 60 -14.61 2.38 -3.85
C TYR A 60 -13.94 1.10 -3.36
N GLU A 61 -14.65 0.31 -2.55
CA GLU A 61 -14.17 -0.97 -1.99
C GLU A 61 -12.90 -0.84 -1.14
N LEU A 62 -12.56 0.38 -0.68
CA LEU A 62 -11.50 0.64 0.29
C LEU A 62 -12.13 0.82 1.65
N SER A 63 -11.68 0.06 2.65
CA SER A 63 -12.12 0.35 4.02
C SER A 63 -11.71 1.76 4.40
N VAL A 64 -12.63 2.55 4.98
CA VAL A 64 -12.34 3.89 5.53
C VAL A 64 -11.09 3.86 6.40
N ARG A 65 -10.97 2.83 7.26
CA ARG A 65 -9.81 2.64 8.14
C ARG A 65 -8.52 2.36 7.37
N GLN A 66 -8.58 1.59 6.29
CA GLN A 66 -7.41 1.35 5.43
C GLN A 66 -6.95 2.67 4.80
N TYR A 67 -7.89 3.43 4.26
CA TYR A 67 -7.60 4.71 3.62
C TYR A 67 -7.05 5.75 4.61
N GLN A 68 -7.67 5.89 5.78
CA GLN A 68 -7.18 6.72 6.89
C GLN A 68 -5.75 6.39 7.29
N ARG A 69 -5.41 5.10 7.36
CA ARG A 69 -4.03 4.67 7.66
C ARG A 69 -3.07 5.08 6.55
N MET A 70 -3.45 4.94 5.29
CA MET A 70 -2.62 5.35 4.14
C MET A 70 -2.36 6.86 4.12
N GLU A 71 -3.35 7.69 4.44
CA GLU A 71 -3.16 9.14 4.53
C GLU A 71 -2.34 9.57 5.75
N ARG A 72 -2.42 8.83 6.85
CA ARG A 72 -1.67 9.13 8.09
C ARG A 72 -0.22 8.64 8.02
N ASP A 73 0.00 7.47 7.45
CA ASP A 73 1.28 6.75 7.42
C ASP A 73 1.52 6.23 6.01
N PRO A 74 2.44 6.84 5.23
CA PRO A 74 2.77 6.39 3.88
C PRO A 74 3.20 4.93 3.80
N SER A 75 3.78 4.38 4.89
CA SER A 75 4.21 2.98 4.94
C SER A 75 3.04 1.99 4.98
N ALA A 76 1.83 2.46 5.26
CA ALA A 76 0.61 1.66 5.23
C ALA A 76 0.10 1.37 3.80
N ILE A 77 0.66 2.03 2.79
CA ILE A 77 0.46 1.68 1.38
C ILE A 77 1.26 0.41 1.10
N SER A 78 0.57 -0.72 1.05
CA SER A 78 1.21 -2.04 1.17
C SER A 78 0.97 -2.99 0.00
N SER A 79 0.13 -2.65 -0.98
CA SER A 79 -0.10 -3.52 -2.13
C SER A 79 -0.56 -2.79 -3.40
N LEU A 80 -0.20 -3.37 -4.55
CA LEU A 80 -0.66 -2.92 -5.86
C LEU A 80 -2.19 -2.94 -5.99
N TRP A 81 -2.88 -3.86 -5.31
CA TRP A 81 -4.34 -3.92 -5.30
C TRP A 81 -4.98 -2.66 -4.70
N GLN A 82 -4.40 -2.12 -3.62
CA GLN A 82 -4.87 -0.86 -3.03
C GLN A 82 -4.70 0.29 -4.02
N LEU A 83 -3.53 0.37 -4.68
CA LEU A 83 -3.25 1.42 -5.66
C LEU A 83 -4.17 1.33 -6.88
N PHE A 84 -4.43 0.12 -7.36
CA PHE A 84 -5.38 -0.11 -8.43
C PHE A 84 -6.80 0.38 -8.08
N LYS A 85 -7.30 0.04 -6.89
CA LYS A 85 -8.62 0.52 -6.43
C LYS A 85 -8.68 2.04 -6.31
N ILE A 86 -7.61 2.67 -5.81
CA ILE A 86 -7.51 4.13 -5.73
C ILE A 86 -7.55 4.74 -7.14
N ALA A 87 -6.77 4.21 -8.09
CA ALA A 87 -6.81 4.69 -9.47
C ALA A 87 -8.23 4.62 -10.06
N LYS A 88 -8.93 3.49 -9.85
CA LYS A 88 -10.33 3.33 -10.27
C LYS A 88 -11.29 4.29 -9.56
N ALA A 89 -11.11 4.51 -8.26
CA ALA A 89 -11.88 5.49 -7.47
C ALA A 89 -11.76 6.90 -8.05
N HIS A 90 -10.56 7.27 -8.47
CA HIS A 90 -10.29 8.58 -9.04
C HIS A 90 -10.50 8.65 -10.56
N SER A 91 -10.95 7.57 -11.20
CA SER A 91 -11.19 7.50 -12.65
C SER A 91 -9.94 7.85 -13.48
N ILE A 92 -8.76 7.47 -12.97
CA ILE A 92 -7.46 7.68 -13.62
C ILE A 92 -6.80 6.34 -13.95
N ASP A 93 -5.84 6.36 -14.87
CA ASP A 93 -4.99 5.19 -15.11
C ASP A 93 -4.04 4.95 -13.93
N ILE A 94 -3.62 3.70 -13.71
CA ILE A 94 -2.65 3.40 -12.66
C ILE A 94 -1.28 4.05 -12.95
N LYS A 95 -0.91 4.20 -14.23
CA LYS A 95 0.29 4.95 -14.65
C LYS A 95 0.18 6.41 -14.24
N GLU A 96 -0.98 7.01 -14.45
CA GLU A 96 -1.25 8.37 -14.01
C GLU A 96 -1.22 8.49 -12.48
N LEU A 97 -1.57 7.47 -11.71
CA LEU A 97 -1.38 7.49 -10.25
C LEU A 97 0.10 7.39 -9.86
N LEU A 98 0.86 6.55 -10.56
CA LEU A 98 2.28 6.27 -10.28
C LEU A 98 3.25 7.27 -10.91
N ASP A 99 2.76 8.24 -11.67
CA ASP A 99 3.54 9.34 -12.23
C ASP A 99 3.90 10.38 -11.14
N ILE A 100 4.83 10.00 -10.25
CA ILE A 100 5.24 10.79 -9.09
C ILE A 100 6.72 11.14 -9.23
N ASP A 101 7.00 12.44 -9.18
CA ASP A 101 8.35 13.01 -9.05
C ASP A 101 8.91 12.79 -7.63
#